data_AF-A0A8H6S6N4-F1
#
_entry.id   AF-A0A8H6S6N4-F1
#
_cell.length_a   1.000
_cell.length_b   1.000
_cell.length_c   1.000
_cell.angle_alpha   90.00
_cell.angle_beta   90.00
_cell.angle_gamma   90.00
#
_symmetry.space_group_name_H-M   'P 1'
#
loop_
_entity.id
_entity.type
_entity.pdbx_description
1 polymer ?
#
loop_
_entity_poly.entity_id
_entity_poly.type
_entity_poly.pdbx_seq_one_letter_code
_entity_poly.pdbx_strand_id
1 'polypeptide(L)'
;MPVDFEQRQTGPVALPLDSTALPSPASTPAPTPLRRFHRRIAYSALVALVIVSLLLLERPPLIGRGDDELFTPIELVQDYQPWPGLSRARDERLDRYWTPTSPGVQKCAEWTWQEDGTATAAFALPTVDFELLFLLSRAPVHGRVQIIQDKDWRAPFTVKVSASHKDAQKLAQLKACQVHHEEHEEQGILFWSPSVGNAEYDSDARKTREYGDLSTQLPRFEHALGELMSGSIFRTIRLRTGDADIDVASVAAETALIESTGGAIRGLFLSGALDIRTSNAVIDAGAMVVDWEWLNETRVDLWTSNAAIDAQIALVSDFPDKHLTARLHTSNAPLTLRARLMTDSNNSTLRIDAETTNAPASASLPPTAGFEGRYELQTSNAEAKLNVDLDAYDPSGRGRVRIVEREEEGDSAKNGVIYWKDAQVEGVQPELSSVKIRTSNAPVVFQI
;
A
#
# COMPACT_ATOMS: atom_id res chain seq x y z
N MET A 1 9.84 90.75 5.43
CA MET A 1 11.16 90.34 4.89
C MET A 1 11.19 88.82 4.92
N PRO A 2 11.15 88.13 3.77
CA PRO A 2 11.17 86.68 3.72
C PRO A 2 12.61 86.14 3.67
N VAL A 3 12.81 84.98 4.28
CA VAL A 3 14.08 84.26 4.38
C VAL A 3 14.10 83.18 3.31
N ASP A 4 15.14 83.19 2.46
CA ASP A 4 15.39 82.21 1.42
C ASP A 4 15.78 80.84 2.00
N PHE A 5 15.24 79.78 1.41
CA PHE A 5 15.57 78.38 1.66
C PHE A 5 16.60 77.92 0.61
N GLU A 6 17.84 77.64 1.05
CA GLU A 6 18.83 76.92 0.24
C GLU A 6 18.54 75.41 0.21
N GLN A 7 18.44 74.86 -1.00
CA GLN A 7 18.39 73.42 -1.28
C GLN A 7 19.76 72.77 -1.06
N ARG A 8 19.86 71.84 -0.10
CA ARG A 8 20.96 70.87 -0.03
C ARG A 8 20.67 69.68 -0.96
N GLN A 9 21.46 69.53 -2.02
CA GLN A 9 21.57 68.31 -2.80
C GLN A 9 22.33 67.24 -2.02
N THR A 10 21.73 66.08 -1.83
CA THR A 10 22.37 64.86 -1.33
C THR A 10 22.83 64.00 -2.51
N GLY A 11 24.14 63.85 -2.66
CA GLY A 11 24.73 62.87 -3.57
C GLY A 11 24.78 61.47 -2.94
N PRO A 12 24.84 60.39 -3.76
CA PRO A 12 24.86 59.03 -3.26
C PRO A 12 26.23 58.67 -2.65
N VAL A 13 26.19 58.10 -1.45
CA VAL A 13 27.33 57.52 -0.74
C VAL A 13 27.66 56.17 -1.39
N ALA A 14 28.83 56.06 -2.00
CA ALA A 14 29.37 54.79 -2.49
C ALA A 14 29.89 53.96 -1.31
N LEU A 15 29.31 52.77 -1.12
CA LEU A 15 29.82 51.75 -0.19
C LEU A 15 30.95 50.96 -0.86
N PRO A 16 32.02 50.60 -0.13
CA PRO A 16 33.07 49.75 -0.66
C PRO A 16 32.57 48.30 -0.81
N LEU A 17 32.77 47.72 -2.00
CA LEU A 17 32.65 46.28 -2.24
C LEU A 17 33.80 45.57 -1.51
N ASP A 18 33.52 45.00 -0.35
CA ASP A 18 34.38 44.00 0.26
C ASP A 18 34.02 42.62 -0.32
N SER A 19 34.92 42.08 -1.13
CA SER A 19 34.75 40.82 -1.86
C SER A 19 35.54 39.71 -1.19
N THR A 20 35.15 39.38 0.04
CA THR A 20 35.52 38.10 0.67
C THR A 20 34.43 37.08 0.37
N ALA A 21 34.50 36.50 -0.82
CA ALA A 21 33.65 35.40 -1.23
C ALA A 21 33.85 34.22 -0.27
N LEU A 22 32.82 33.89 0.50
CA LEU A 22 32.71 32.62 1.22
C LEU A 22 32.89 31.48 0.21
N PRO A 23 33.73 30.47 0.49
CA PRO A 23 33.90 29.33 -0.39
C PRO A 23 32.54 28.65 -0.59
N SER A 24 32.14 28.48 -1.84
CA SER A 24 30.93 27.72 -2.17
C SER A 24 31.00 26.34 -1.50
N PRO A 25 29.91 25.85 -0.88
CA PRO A 25 29.89 24.53 -0.28
C PRO A 25 30.35 23.52 -1.33
N ALA A 26 31.41 22.79 -1.00
CA ALA A 26 31.99 21.79 -1.89
C ALA A 26 30.86 20.84 -2.33
N SER A 27 30.62 20.78 -3.64
CA SER A 27 29.62 19.87 -4.20
C SER A 27 29.99 18.45 -3.78
N THR A 28 29.10 17.82 -3.02
CA THR A 28 29.28 16.44 -2.58
C THR A 28 29.44 15.58 -3.84
N PRO A 29 30.56 14.85 -4.01
CA PRO A 29 30.81 14.12 -5.23
C PRO A 29 29.70 13.09 -5.42
N ALA A 30 29.09 13.09 -6.61
CA ALA A 30 28.04 12.15 -6.96
C ALA A 30 28.53 10.71 -6.70
N PRO A 31 27.70 9.84 -6.10
CA PRO A 31 28.11 8.50 -5.74
C PRO A 31 28.56 7.72 -6.98
N THR A 32 29.74 7.11 -6.87
CA THR A 32 30.33 6.31 -7.95
C THR A 32 29.42 5.14 -8.32
N PRO A 33 29.45 4.65 -9.58
CA PRO A 33 28.64 3.52 -10.02
C PRO A 33 28.81 2.26 -9.14
N LEU A 34 30.04 2.04 -8.65
CA LEU A 34 30.37 0.95 -7.73
C LEU A 34 29.62 1.07 -6.39
N ARG A 35 29.48 2.30 -5.87
CA ARG A 35 28.74 2.55 -4.61
C ARG A 35 27.24 2.32 -4.79
N ARG A 36 26.68 2.65 -5.96
CA ARG A 36 25.29 2.33 -6.30
C ARG A 36 25.07 0.82 -6.42
N PHE A 37 26.02 0.10 -7.02
CA PHE A 37 25.98 -1.36 -7.13
C PHE A 37 26.04 -2.05 -5.76
N HIS A 38 26.96 -1.65 -4.88
CA HIS A 38 27.02 -2.19 -3.52
C HIS A 38 25.78 -1.85 -2.70
N ARG A 39 25.20 -0.65 -2.86
CA ARG A 39 23.90 -0.32 -2.25
C ARG A 39 22.81 -1.27 -2.71
N ARG A 40 22.69 -1.55 -4.02
CA ARG A 40 21.69 -2.50 -4.53
C ARG A 40 21.86 -3.91 -3.95
N ILE A 41 23.10 -4.41 -3.82
CA ILE A 41 23.35 -5.73 -3.21
C ILE A 41 22.98 -5.75 -1.72
N ALA A 42 23.42 -4.73 -0.97
CA ALA A 42 23.07 -4.61 0.45
C ALA A 42 21.55 -4.51 0.64
N TYR A 43 20.88 -3.78 -0.26
CA TYR A 43 19.44 -3.63 -0.30
C TYR A 43 18.72 -4.97 -0.55
N SER A 44 19.12 -5.73 -1.58
CA SER A 44 18.58 -7.06 -1.84
C SER A 44 18.78 -8.02 -0.66
N ALA A 45 19.93 -7.97 0.01
CA ALA A 45 20.21 -8.80 1.18
C ALA A 45 19.37 -8.40 2.39
N LEU A 46 19.17 -7.09 2.63
CA LEU A 46 18.33 -6.58 3.70
C LEU A 46 16.87 -6.94 3.47
N VAL A 47 16.35 -6.74 2.25
CA VAL A 47 14.99 -7.15 1.86
C VAL A 47 14.80 -8.65 2.09
N ALA A 48 15.76 -9.50 1.68
CA ALA A 48 15.68 -10.93 1.93
C ALA A 48 15.63 -11.28 3.43
N LEU A 49 16.46 -10.63 4.26
CA LEU A 49 16.45 -10.83 5.71
C LEU A 49 15.15 -10.38 6.36
N VAL A 50 14.57 -9.26 5.90
CA VAL A 50 13.29 -8.76 6.41
C VAL A 50 12.15 -9.71 6.03
N ILE A 51 12.11 -10.19 4.79
CA ILE A 51 11.13 -11.19 4.34
C ILE A 51 11.25 -12.44 5.20
N VAL A 52 12.47 -12.96 5.42
CA VAL A 52 12.68 -14.13 6.29
C VAL A 52 12.23 -13.84 7.73
N SER A 53 12.51 -12.65 8.27
CA SER A 53 12.04 -12.27 9.61
C SER A 53 10.51 -12.18 9.71
N LEU A 54 9.83 -11.69 8.67
CA LEU A 54 8.37 -11.65 8.62
C LEU A 54 7.77 -13.06 8.49
N LEU A 55 8.43 -13.97 7.75
CA LEU A 55 7.98 -15.35 7.59
C LEU A 55 8.23 -16.22 8.83
N LEU A 56 9.27 -15.94 9.62
CA LEU A 56 9.65 -16.71 10.81
C LEU A 56 8.83 -16.37 12.07
N LEU A 57 8.06 -15.28 12.06
CA LEU A 57 7.10 -15.00 13.12
C LEU A 57 5.88 -15.91 12.91
N GLU A 58 5.81 -16.97 13.71
CA GLU A 58 4.73 -17.95 13.70
C GLU A 58 3.36 -17.25 13.64
N ARG A 59 2.59 -17.52 12.57
CA ARG A 59 1.20 -17.11 12.49
C ARG A 59 0.45 -17.80 13.64
N PRO A 60 -0.28 -17.07 14.50
CA PRO A 60 -1.16 -17.73 15.46
C PRO A 60 -2.14 -18.64 14.70
N PRO A 61 -2.59 -19.76 15.30
CA PRO A 61 -3.51 -20.66 14.65
C PRO A 61 -4.78 -19.92 14.22
N LEU A 62 -5.17 -20.13 12.95
CA LEU A 62 -6.41 -19.64 12.37
C LEU A 62 -7.59 -20.05 13.27
N ILE A 63 -8.16 -19.08 13.99
CA ILE A 63 -9.39 -19.29 14.76
C ILE A 63 -10.52 -19.46 13.75
N GLY A 64 -11.31 -20.52 13.95
CA GLY A 64 -12.32 -20.99 13.01
C GLY A 64 -13.35 -19.93 12.61
N ARG A 65 -13.74 -20.04 11.34
CA ARG A 65 -14.87 -19.38 10.67
C ARG A 65 -16.11 -19.48 11.57
N GLY A 66 -16.48 -18.38 12.21
CA GLY A 66 -17.76 -18.26 12.92
C GLY A 66 -18.87 -18.01 11.91
N ASP A 67 -19.97 -18.74 12.05
CA ASP A 67 -21.14 -18.70 11.17
C ASP A 67 -21.74 -17.29 11.06
N ASP A 68 -22.21 -16.97 9.84
CA ASP A 68 -22.87 -15.74 9.45
C ASP A 68 -24.18 -15.52 10.24
N GLU A 69 -24.13 -14.80 11.36
CA GLU A 69 -25.33 -14.24 11.98
C GLU A 69 -25.61 -12.82 11.46
N LEU A 70 -26.76 -12.70 10.79
CA LEU A 70 -27.54 -11.51 10.44
C LEU A 70 -26.97 -10.16 10.93
N PHE A 71 -26.29 -9.45 10.03
CA PHE A 71 -26.10 -8.01 10.15
C PHE A 71 -27.43 -7.29 9.89
N THR A 72 -28.05 -6.76 10.93
CA THR A 72 -29.06 -5.71 10.78
C THR A 72 -28.37 -4.41 10.34
N PRO A 73 -28.86 -3.72 9.31
CA PRO A 73 -28.31 -2.43 8.91
C PRO A 73 -28.53 -1.43 10.04
N ILE A 74 -27.44 -1.02 10.69
CA ILE A 74 -27.45 0.13 11.60
C ILE A 74 -27.61 1.36 10.71
N GLU A 75 -28.67 2.14 10.94
CA GLU A 75 -28.82 3.48 10.36
C GLU A 75 -27.63 4.33 10.83
N LEU A 76 -26.64 4.50 9.96
CA LEU A 76 -25.48 5.33 10.19
C LEU A 76 -25.90 6.78 10.43
N VAL A 77 -25.35 7.35 11.50
CA VAL A 77 -25.41 8.78 11.82
C VAL A 77 -25.05 9.61 10.57
N GLN A 78 -25.92 10.58 10.27
CA GLN A 78 -25.99 11.39 9.05
C GLN A 78 -24.80 12.33 8.76
N ASP A 79 -23.70 12.26 9.51
CA ASP A 79 -22.50 13.07 9.25
C ASP A 79 -21.39 12.30 8.51
N TYR A 80 -21.63 11.03 8.13
CA TYR A 80 -20.72 10.31 7.25
C TYR A 80 -20.91 10.82 5.81
N GLN A 81 -20.10 11.81 5.41
CA GLN A 81 -19.99 12.12 3.98
C GLN A 81 -19.48 10.86 3.28
N PRO A 82 -20.24 10.25 2.34
CA PRO A 82 -19.70 9.21 1.48
C PRO A 82 -18.45 9.80 0.82
N TRP A 83 -17.30 9.17 1.03
CA TRP A 83 -16.01 9.73 0.64
C TRP A 83 -16.06 10.17 -0.83
N PRO A 84 -15.86 11.47 -1.13
CA PRO A 84 -15.79 11.95 -2.49
C PRO A 84 -14.43 11.55 -3.05
N GLY A 85 -14.34 10.37 -3.65
CA GLY A 85 -13.12 9.88 -4.26
C GLY A 85 -13.45 8.72 -5.19
N LEU A 86 -13.18 8.92 -6.48
CA LEU A 86 -13.13 7.86 -7.47
C LEU A 86 -12.36 6.66 -6.90
N SER A 87 -12.89 5.44 -7.09
CA SER A 87 -12.19 4.19 -6.80
C SER A 87 -10.75 4.28 -7.30
N ARG A 88 -9.78 4.27 -6.38
CA ARG A 88 -8.35 4.44 -6.72
C ARG A 88 -7.81 3.23 -7.48
N ALA A 89 -8.38 2.04 -7.24
CA ALA A 89 -8.04 0.83 -7.97
C ALA A 89 -8.72 0.74 -9.35
N ARG A 90 -9.66 1.65 -9.69
CA ARG A 90 -10.20 1.74 -11.05
C ARG A 90 -9.14 2.30 -11.99
N ASP A 91 -8.92 1.60 -13.09
CA ASP A 91 -8.10 2.06 -14.20
C ASP A 91 -9.03 2.58 -15.31
N GLU A 92 -9.08 3.91 -15.47
CA GLU A 92 -9.97 4.58 -16.43
C GLU A 92 -9.62 4.23 -17.88
N ARG A 93 -8.37 3.81 -18.17
CA ARG A 93 -7.97 3.33 -19.51
C ARG A 93 -8.82 2.16 -19.97
N LEU A 94 -9.31 1.34 -19.03
CA LEU A 94 -10.12 0.16 -19.32
C LEU A 94 -11.60 0.46 -19.60
N ASP A 95 -12.04 1.72 -19.47
CA ASP A 95 -13.46 2.09 -19.68
C ASP A 95 -13.89 2.03 -21.15
N ARG A 96 -12.93 2.07 -22.10
CA ARG A 96 -13.20 1.91 -23.53
C ARG A 96 -13.52 0.46 -23.96
N TYR A 97 -13.19 -0.51 -23.12
CA TYR A 97 -13.45 -1.93 -23.38
C TYR A 97 -14.73 -2.38 -22.67
N TRP A 98 -15.83 -2.44 -23.43
CA TRP A 98 -17.14 -2.76 -22.88
C TRP A 98 -17.70 -4.08 -23.42
N THR A 99 -17.47 -4.34 -24.70
CA THR A 99 -18.02 -5.50 -25.41
C THR A 99 -16.95 -6.18 -26.25
N PRO A 100 -17.20 -7.41 -26.74
CA PRO A 100 -16.33 -8.08 -27.71
C PRO A 100 -16.17 -7.33 -29.05
N THR A 101 -16.98 -6.30 -29.29
CA THR A 101 -16.92 -5.46 -30.49
C THR A 101 -16.24 -4.11 -30.22
N SER A 102 -15.73 -3.88 -29.00
CA SER A 102 -14.99 -2.67 -28.66
C SER A 102 -13.71 -2.55 -29.50
N PRO A 103 -13.24 -1.33 -29.81
CA PRO A 103 -11.96 -1.12 -30.47
C PRO A 103 -10.81 -1.81 -29.71
N GLY A 104 -9.87 -2.43 -30.43
CA GLY A 104 -8.74 -3.15 -29.86
C GLY A 104 -9.03 -4.60 -29.44
N VAL A 105 -10.29 -5.05 -29.45
CA VAL A 105 -10.59 -6.49 -29.28
C VAL A 105 -10.22 -7.22 -30.57
N GLN A 106 -9.19 -8.07 -30.51
CA GLN A 106 -8.63 -8.71 -31.70
C GLN A 106 -9.26 -10.08 -31.98
N LYS A 107 -9.21 -10.97 -30.98
CA LYS A 107 -9.58 -12.38 -31.15
C LYS A 107 -10.29 -12.90 -29.90
N CYS A 108 -11.46 -13.48 -30.09
CA CYS A 108 -12.12 -14.25 -29.03
C CYS A 108 -11.76 -15.73 -29.10
N ALA A 109 -11.78 -16.39 -27.95
CA ALA A 109 -11.50 -17.81 -27.82
C ALA A 109 -12.43 -18.67 -28.70
N GLU A 110 -11.83 -19.64 -29.37
CA GLU A 110 -12.52 -20.83 -29.85
C GLU A 110 -12.45 -21.87 -28.73
N TRP A 111 -13.59 -22.12 -28.09
CA TRP A 111 -13.67 -23.01 -26.94
C TRP A 111 -13.38 -24.46 -27.32
N THR A 112 -12.51 -25.12 -26.55
CA THR A 112 -12.30 -26.56 -26.59
C THR A 112 -13.14 -27.21 -25.49
N TRP A 113 -14.17 -27.94 -25.89
CA TRP A 113 -15.08 -28.63 -24.98
C TRP A 113 -14.40 -29.85 -24.35
N GLN A 114 -14.51 -29.97 -23.03
CA GLN A 114 -14.02 -31.10 -22.25
C GLN A 114 -15.18 -32.05 -21.92
N GLU A 115 -14.86 -33.30 -21.58
CA GLU A 115 -15.86 -34.34 -21.23
C GLU A 115 -16.64 -34.01 -19.95
N ASP A 116 -16.08 -33.19 -19.07
CA ASP A 116 -16.69 -32.75 -17.82
C ASP A 116 -17.71 -31.60 -18.00
N GLY A 117 -17.95 -31.17 -19.23
CA GLY A 117 -18.86 -30.07 -19.56
C GLY A 117 -18.24 -28.68 -19.40
N THR A 118 -16.94 -28.58 -19.16
CA THR A 118 -16.21 -27.29 -19.20
C THR A 118 -15.73 -26.96 -20.61
N ALA A 119 -15.48 -25.68 -20.85
CA ALA A 119 -14.90 -25.15 -22.08
C ALA A 119 -13.58 -24.47 -21.76
N THR A 120 -12.51 -24.84 -22.45
CA THR A 120 -11.17 -24.28 -22.20
C THR A 120 -10.61 -23.53 -23.40
N ALA A 121 -9.80 -22.51 -23.12
CA ALA A 121 -9.07 -21.73 -24.10
C ALA A 121 -7.74 -21.27 -23.52
N ALA A 122 -6.78 -20.95 -24.38
CA ALA A 122 -5.51 -20.38 -23.98
C ALA A 122 -5.13 -19.22 -24.89
N PHE A 123 -4.59 -18.17 -24.30
CA PHE A 123 -4.08 -16.99 -24.98
C PHE A 123 -2.60 -16.87 -24.69
N ALA A 124 -1.79 -16.80 -25.75
CA ALA A 124 -0.41 -16.37 -25.65
C ALA A 124 -0.39 -14.87 -25.95
N LEU A 125 -0.16 -14.06 -24.93
CA LEU A 125 0.02 -12.62 -25.10
C LEU A 125 1.46 -12.38 -25.60
N PRO A 126 1.67 -11.61 -26.67
CA PRO A 126 3.01 -11.29 -27.15
C PRO A 126 3.90 -10.74 -26.03
N THR A 127 5.17 -11.16 -26.05
CA THR A 127 6.19 -10.76 -25.06
C THR A 127 6.75 -9.35 -25.29
N VAL A 128 6.07 -8.53 -26.07
CA VAL A 128 6.52 -7.14 -26.31
C VAL A 128 6.41 -6.38 -24.99
N ASP A 129 7.28 -5.40 -24.78
CA ASP A 129 7.22 -4.52 -23.62
C ASP A 129 5.86 -3.78 -23.68
N PHE A 130 4.93 -4.16 -22.81
CA PHE A 130 3.59 -3.56 -22.72
C PHE A 130 3.53 -2.58 -21.54
N GLU A 131 2.82 -1.47 -21.72
CA GLU A 131 2.61 -0.51 -20.63
C GLU A 131 1.61 -1.03 -19.61
N LEU A 132 0.59 -1.76 -20.06
CA LEU A 132 -0.49 -2.29 -19.22
C LEU A 132 -0.87 -3.70 -19.62
N LEU A 133 -0.80 -4.62 -18.65
CA LEU A 133 -1.46 -5.91 -18.69
C LEU A 133 -2.76 -5.84 -17.91
N PHE A 134 -3.86 -6.33 -18.46
CA PHE A 134 -5.12 -6.32 -17.74
C PHE A 134 -6.01 -7.55 -17.90
N LEU A 135 -6.86 -7.77 -16.90
CA LEU A 135 -7.98 -8.70 -16.93
C LEU A 135 -9.25 -7.92 -16.59
N LEU A 136 -10.25 -8.03 -17.44
CA LEU A 136 -11.44 -7.19 -17.35
C LEU A 136 -12.71 -8.03 -17.47
N SER A 137 -13.69 -7.74 -16.63
CA SER A 137 -15.05 -8.25 -16.77
C SER A 137 -16.05 -7.12 -16.62
N ARG A 138 -16.89 -6.94 -17.64
CA ARG A 138 -18.04 -6.00 -17.61
C ARG A 138 -19.38 -6.73 -17.53
N ALA A 139 -19.35 -8.06 -17.67
CA ALA A 139 -20.53 -8.89 -17.60
C ALA A 139 -20.77 -9.37 -16.16
N PRO A 140 -22.01 -9.73 -15.79
CA PRO A 140 -22.35 -10.29 -14.48
C PRO A 140 -21.88 -11.75 -14.34
N VAL A 141 -20.59 -11.98 -14.58
CA VAL A 141 -19.91 -13.27 -14.46
C VAL A 141 -19.05 -13.28 -13.20
N HIS A 142 -18.80 -14.47 -12.66
CA HIS A 142 -17.95 -14.64 -11.49
C HIS A 142 -16.87 -15.67 -11.77
N GLY A 143 -15.95 -15.85 -10.83
CA GLY A 143 -14.92 -16.85 -10.99
C GLY A 143 -13.72 -16.64 -10.10
N ARG A 144 -12.60 -17.17 -10.57
CA ARG A 144 -11.32 -17.08 -9.91
C ARG A 144 -10.25 -16.70 -10.93
N VAL A 145 -9.33 -15.85 -10.51
CA VAL A 145 -8.12 -15.53 -11.25
C VAL A 145 -6.93 -15.91 -10.41
N GLN A 146 -6.11 -16.81 -10.94
CA GLN A 146 -4.84 -17.17 -10.38
C GLN A 146 -3.71 -16.57 -11.24
N ILE A 147 -2.84 -15.78 -10.62
CA ILE A 147 -1.65 -15.21 -11.28
C ILE A 147 -0.42 -15.79 -10.62
N ILE A 148 0.36 -16.58 -11.35
CA ILE A 148 1.56 -17.25 -10.85
C ILE A 148 2.79 -16.87 -11.69
N GLN A 149 3.96 -16.95 -11.08
CA GLN A 149 5.23 -16.81 -11.80
C GLN A 149 5.54 -18.14 -12.51
N ASP A 150 5.87 -18.10 -13.81
CA ASP A 150 6.36 -19.29 -14.49
C ASP A 150 7.82 -19.58 -14.08
N LYS A 151 8.19 -20.86 -14.06
CA LYS A 151 9.59 -21.27 -13.83
C LYS A 151 10.47 -20.90 -15.02
N ASP A 152 9.91 -20.90 -16.23
CA ASP A 152 10.60 -20.47 -17.43
C ASP A 152 10.41 -18.97 -17.67
N TRP A 153 11.38 -18.16 -17.26
CA TRP A 153 11.40 -16.71 -17.47
C TRP A 153 11.44 -16.27 -18.95
N ARG A 154 11.54 -17.21 -19.90
CA ARG A 154 11.43 -16.91 -21.34
C ARG A 154 10.04 -17.19 -21.89
N ALA A 155 9.17 -17.84 -21.13
CA ALA A 155 7.84 -18.17 -21.59
C ALA A 155 7.01 -16.89 -21.85
N PRO A 156 6.18 -16.88 -22.90
CA PRO A 156 5.24 -15.80 -23.11
C PRO A 156 4.21 -15.76 -21.99
N PHE A 157 3.67 -14.57 -21.72
CA PHE A 157 2.58 -14.45 -20.78
C PHE A 157 1.38 -15.23 -21.31
N THR A 158 1.04 -16.31 -20.62
CA THR A 158 -0.02 -17.22 -21.05
C THR A 158 -1.18 -17.09 -20.10
N VAL A 159 -2.38 -16.86 -20.65
CA VAL A 159 -3.63 -16.91 -19.90
C VAL A 159 -4.38 -18.15 -20.34
N LYS A 160 -4.51 -19.12 -19.44
CA LYS A 160 -5.45 -20.23 -19.62
C LYS A 160 -6.77 -19.81 -19.03
N VAL A 161 -7.86 -20.09 -19.72
CA VAL A 161 -9.22 -19.77 -19.28
C VAL A 161 -10.04 -21.05 -19.37
N SER A 162 -10.67 -21.45 -18.28
CA SER A 162 -11.72 -22.45 -18.26
C SER A 162 -13.03 -21.79 -17.88
N ALA A 163 -14.08 -22.10 -18.63
CA ALA A 163 -15.43 -21.61 -18.39
C ALA A 163 -16.37 -22.79 -18.16
N SER A 164 -17.30 -22.65 -17.21
CA SER A 164 -18.34 -23.65 -16.95
C SER A 164 -19.71 -22.97 -16.82
N HIS A 165 -20.76 -23.68 -17.23
CA HIS A 165 -22.14 -23.25 -17.04
C HIS A 165 -23.08 -24.48 -17.13
N LYS A 166 -24.14 -24.51 -16.28
CA LYS A 166 -25.11 -25.63 -16.23
C LYS A 166 -25.87 -25.87 -17.55
N ASP A 167 -26.04 -24.81 -18.31
CA ASP A 167 -26.69 -24.81 -19.63
C ASP A 167 -25.63 -24.62 -20.72
N ALA A 168 -25.48 -25.63 -21.59
CA ALA A 168 -24.52 -25.65 -22.67
C ALA A 168 -24.75 -24.55 -23.72
N GLN A 169 -25.99 -24.11 -23.93
CA GLN A 169 -26.27 -23.01 -24.85
C GLN A 169 -25.75 -21.68 -24.30
N LYS A 170 -25.86 -21.48 -22.99
CA LYS A 170 -25.29 -20.31 -22.30
C LYS A 170 -23.76 -20.39 -22.22
N LEU A 171 -23.20 -21.58 -22.02
CA LEU A 171 -21.75 -21.79 -22.07
C LEU A 171 -21.18 -21.39 -23.44
N ALA A 172 -21.86 -21.74 -24.54
CA ALA A 172 -21.45 -21.36 -25.90
C ALA A 172 -21.51 -19.83 -26.16
N GLN A 173 -22.28 -19.09 -25.35
CA GLN A 173 -22.38 -17.63 -25.42
C GLN A 173 -21.28 -16.90 -24.64
N LEU A 174 -20.59 -17.60 -23.74
CA LEU A 174 -19.45 -17.03 -23.01
C LEU A 174 -18.32 -16.70 -23.98
N LYS A 175 -17.66 -15.57 -23.73
CA LYS A 175 -16.54 -15.09 -24.52
C LYS A 175 -15.40 -14.69 -23.59
N ALA A 176 -14.22 -15.21 -23.88
CA ALA A 176 -12.96 -14.61 -23.46
C ALA A 176 -12.31 -14.04 -24.71
N CYS A 177 -11.90 -12.77 -24.69
CA CYS A 177 -11.33 -12.11 -25.86
C CYS A 177 -10.00 -11.45 -25.53
N GLN A 178 -9.01 -11.66 -26.38
CA GLN A 178 -7.76 -10.96 -26.37
C GLN A 178 -7.96 -9.53 -26.86
N VAL A 179 -7.48 -8.58 -26.06
CA VAL A 179 -7.50 -7.16 -26.34
C VAL A 179 -6.07 -6.69 -26.49
N HIS A 180 -5.81 -5.91 -27.53
CA HIS A 180 -4.52 -5.26 -27.76
C HIS A 180 -4.74 -3.87 -28.36
N HIS A 181 -4.03 -2.87 -27.82
CA HIS A 181 -4.10 -1.50 -28.29
C HIS A 181 -2.70 -0.98 -28.59
N GLU A 182 -2.36 -0.91 -29.88
CA GLU A 182 -1.00 -0.58 -30.34
C GLU A 182 -0.52 0.79 -29.86
N GLU A 183 -1.37 1.81 -29.90
CA GLU A 183 -0.99 3.20 -29.55
C GLU A 183 -0.56 3.37 -28.08
N HIS A 184 -1.03 2.50 -27.19
CA HIS A 184 -0.79 2.59 -25.75
C HIS A 184 -0.07 1.36 -25.20
N GLU A 185 0.38 0.47 -26.08
CA GLU A 185 1.05 -0.78 -25.71
C GLU A 185 0.27 -1.56 -24.64
N GLU A 186 -1.07 -1.53 -24.71
CA GLU A 186 -1.92 -2.21 -23.73
C GLU A 186 -2.36 -3.57 -24.23
N GLN A 187 -2.44 -4.52 -23.31
CA GLN A 187 -2.88 -5.86 -23.63
C GLN A 187 -3.63 -6.51 -22.48
N GLY A 188 -4.65 -7.31 -22.80
CA GLY A 188 -5.39 -8.02 -21.76
C GLY A 188 -6.39 -9.02 -22.27
N ILE A 189 -7.15 -9.59 -21.32
CA ILE A 189 -8.28 -10.48 -21.59
C ILE A 189 -9.57 -9.83 -21.08
N LEU A 190 -10.56 -9.76 -21.97
CA LEU A 190 -11.94 -9.37 -21.65
C LEU A 190 -12.80 -10.62 -21.48
N PHE A 191 -13.38 -10.80 -20.30
CA PHE A 191 -14.43 -11.77 -20.02
C PHE A 191 -15.80 -11.14 -20.25
N TRP A 192 -16.64 -11.83 -21.01
CA TRP A 192 -17.96 -11.32 -21.39
C TRP A 192 -19.01 -12.42 -21.49
N SER A 193 -20.25 -12.06 -21.17
CA SER A 193 -21.45 -12.87 -21.35
C SER A 193 -22.61 -11.95 -21.74
N PRO A 194 -23.45 -12.32 -22.73
CA PRO A 194 -24.62 -11.54 -23.11
C PRO A 194 -25.76 -11.65 -22.10
N SER A 195 -25.79 -12.71 -21.28
CA SER A 195 -26.88 -12.99 -20.37
C SER A 195 -26.40 -13.03 -18.92
N VAL A 196 -27.30 -12.60 -18.02
CA VAL A 196 -27.12 -12.75 -16.58
C VAL A 196 -27.13 -14.24 -16.27
N GLY A 197 -26.01 -14.76 -15.76
CA GLY A 197 -25.86 -16.18 -15.52
C GLY A 197 -24.66 -16.47 -14.63
N ASN A 198 -24.75 -17.58 -13.90
CA ASN A 198 -23.66 -18.11 -13.10
C ASN A 198 -22.65 -18.79 -14.01
N ALA A 199 -21.94 -17.97 -14.78
CA ALA A 199 -20.77 -18.37 -15.53
C ALA A 199 -19.57 -18.22 -14.62
N GLU A 200 -18.87 -19.32 -14.43
CA GLU A 200 -17.63 -19.38 -13.67
C GLU A 200 -16.47 -19.40 -14.65
N TYR A 201 -15.53 -18.47 -14.47
CA TYR A 201 -14.25 -18.47 -15.17
C TYR A 201 -13.15 -18.79 -14.17
N ASP A 202 -12.29 -19.75 -14.48
CA ASP A 202 -11.00 -19.92 -13.79
C ASP A 202 -9.89 -19.57 -14.78
N SER A 203 -8.92 -18.77 -14.33
CA SER A 203 -7.82 -18.33 -15.19
C SER A 203 -6.47 -18.45 -14.51
N ASP A 204 -5.53 -19.09 -15.21
CA ASP A 204 -4.11 -19.21 -14.82
C ASP A 204 -3.28 -18.29 -15.73
N ALA A 205 -2.74 -17.23 -15.14
CA ALA A 205 -1.89 -16.24 -15.78
C ALA A 205 -0.43 -16.44 -15.34
N ARG A 206 0.46 -16.68 -16.30
CA ARG A 206 1.88 -17.01 -16.03
C ARG A 206 2.85 -15.94 -16.46
N LYS A 207 3.80 -15.58 -15.59
CA LYS A 207 4.59 -14.33 -15.70
C LYS A 207 6.11 -14.53 -15.65
N THR A 208 6.88 -13.67 -16.34
CA THR A 208 8.30 -13.90 -16.68
C THR A 208 9.31 -12.71 -16.68
N ARG A 209 8.93 -11.41 -16.63
CA ARG A 209 9.89 -10.24 -16.74
C ARG A 209 9.69 -9.09 -15.72
N GLU A 210 10.39 -7.94 -15.84
CA GLU A 210 10.05 -6.67 -15.16
C GLU A 210 8.94 -5.97 -15.95
N TYR A 211 7.96 -5.35 -15.28
CA TYR A 211 6.71 -4.92 -15.95
C TYR A 211 6.32 -3.48 -15.65
N GLY A 212 5.58 -2.90 -16.60
CA GLY A 212 4.72 -1.74 -16.38
C GLY A 212 3.57 -2.06 -15.42
N ASP A 213 2.34 -1.77 -15.83
CA ASP A 213 1.18 -1.88 -14.96
C ASP A 213 0.48 -3.24 -15.10
N LEU A 214 -0.09 -3.72 -14.00
CA LEU A 214 -1.07 -4.81 -13.95
C LEU A 214 -2.39 -4.27 -13.41
N SER A 215 -3.49 -4.49 -14.13
CA SER A 215 -4.81 -4.04 -13.71
C SER A 215 -5.85 -5.15 -13.82
N THR A 216 -6.61 -5.39 -12.77
CA THR A 216 -7.75 -6.31 -12.80
C THR A 216 -9.00 -5.56 -12.35
N GLN A 217 -10.05 -5.63 -13.16
CA GLN A 217 -11.37 -5.09 -12.84
C GLN A 217 -12.39 -6.20 -13.03
N LEU A 218 -12.54 -6.99 -11.99
CA LEU A 218 -13.26 -8.26 -12.01
C LEU A 218 -14.23 -8.30 -10.82
N PRO A 219 -15.44 -7.73 -10.95
CA PRO A 219 -16.32 -7.43 -9.80
C PRO A 219 -16.76 -8.63 -8.95
N ARG A 220 -16.64 -9.86 -9.45
CA ARG A 220 -17.06 -11.08 -8.73
C ARG A 220 -16.03 -12.19 -8.86
N PHE A 221 -14.75 -11.82 -8.89
CA PHE A 221 -13.67 -12.78 -9.02
C PHE A 221 -12.82 -12.81 -7.77
N GLU A 222 -12.56 -14.01 -7.28
CA GLU A 222 -11.49 -14.26 -6.33
C GLU A 222 -10.16 -14.01 -7.03
N HIS A 223 -9.25 -13.30 -6.38
CA HIS A 223 -7.89 -13.07 -6.87
C HIS A 223 -6.93 -13.89 -6.03
N ALA A 224 -6.18 -14.79 -6.66
CA ALA A 224 -5.14 -15.59 -6.03
C ALA A 224 -3.80 -15.29 -6.70
N LEU A 225 -3.02 -14.38 -6.13
CA LEU A 225 -1.68 -14.06 -6.63
C LEU A 225 -0.65 -14.95 -5.92
N GLY A 226 0.17 -15.66 -6.68
CA GLY A 226 1.26 -16.48 -6.17
C GLY A 226 2.45 -15.65 -5.66
N GLU A 227 3.61 -16.29 -5.54
CA GLU A 227 4.85 -15.60 -5.18
C GLU A 227 5.39 -14.84 -6.40
N LEU A 228 5.10 -13.54 -6.46
CA LEU A 228 5.49 -12.65 -7.55
C LEU A 228 6.67 -11.73 -7.19
N MET A 229 7.07 -11.68 -5.90
CA MET A 229 8.21 -10.87 -5.43
C MET A 229 9.56 -11.33 -5.98
N SER A 230 9.73 -12.63 -6.27
CA SER A 230 11.03 -13.24 -6.58
C SER A 230 11.59 -12.95 -7.97
N GLY A 231 10.80 -12.40 -8.89
CA GLY A 231 11.30 -12.14 -10.24
C GLY A 231 10.62 -11.05 -11.04
N SER A 232 9.74 -10.26 -10.43
CA SER A 232 9.19 -9.09 -11.10
C SER A 232 8.79 -8.01 -10.13
N ILE A 233 9.19 -6.78 -10.42
CA ILE A 233 8.65 -5.59 -9.78
C ILE A 233 7.74 -4.92 -10.80
N PHE A 234 6.51 -4.63 -10.41
CA PHE A 234 5.56 -3.92 -11.25
C PHE A 234 5.70 -2.41 -11.04
N ARG A 235 5.38 -1.62 -12.07
CA ARG A 235 5.23 -0.17 -11.87
C ARG A 235 4.02 0.10 -10.98
N THR A 236 2.85 -0.34 -11.45
CA THR A 236 1.60 -0.24 -10.70
C THR A 236 0.84 -1.55 -10.71
N ILE A 237 0.28 -1.92 -9.56
CA ILE A 237 -0.72 -2.98 -9.47
C ILE A 237 -2.05 -2.37 -9.07
N ARG A 238 -3.10 -2.69 -9.84
CA ARG A 238 -4.49 -2.33 -9.54
C ARG A 238 -5.31 -3.60 -9.47
N LEU A 239 -5.79 -3.97 -8.28
CA LEU A 239 -6.66 -5.12 -8.10
C LEU A 239 -8.02 -4.64 -7.63
N ARG A 240 -9.08 -4.98 -8.37
CA ARG A 240 -10.43 -4.56 -8.03
C ARG A 240 -11.44 -5.67 -8.21
N THR A 241 -12.14 -5.96 -7.13
CA THR A 241 -13.30 -6.86 -7.08
C THR A 241 -14.42 -6.24 -6.27
N GLY A 242 -15.60 -6.85 -6.30
CA GLY A 242 -16.76 -6.45 -5.51
C GLY A 242 -16.81 -7.28 -4.24
N ASP A 243 -17.28 -8.52 -4.33
CA ASP A 243 -17.61 -9.35 -3.16
C ASP A 243 -16.82 -10.67 -3.12
N ALA A 244 -15.56 -10.65 -3.55
CA ALA A 244 -14.70 -11.83 -3.58
C ALA A 244 -13.32 -11.54 -2.99
N ASP A 245 -12.70 -12.57 -2.42
CA ASP A 245 -11.44 -12.43 -1.69
C ASP A 245 -10.27 -12.11 -2.63
N ILE A 246 -9.29 -11.37 -2.10
CA ILE A 246 -8.01 -11.09 -2.75
C ILE A 246 -6.92 -11.67 -1.84
N ASP A 247 -6.40 -12.83 -2.21
CA ASP A 247 -5.30 -13.51 -1.51
C ASP A 247 -4.00 -13.37 -2.32
N VAL A 248 -3.02 -12.69 -1.75
CA VAL A 248 -1.71 -12.41 -2.36
C VAL A 248 -0.63 -13.11 -1.56
N ALA A 249 -0.01 -14.16 -2.11
CA ALA A 249 1.09 -14.84 -1.42
C ALA A 249 2.27 -13.87 -1.22
N SER A 250 2.76 -13.24 -2.30
CA SER A 250 3.69 -12.12 -2.20
C SER A 250 3.76 -11.32 -3.51
N VAL A 251 3.81 -9.99 -3.45
CA VAL A 251 3.97 -9.16 -4.65
C VAL A 251 4.86 -7.93 -4.43
N ALA A 252 5.62 -7.53 -5.46
CA ALA A 252 6.44 -6.32 -5.45
C ALA A 252 5.98 -5.31 -6.51
N ALA A 253 5.71 -4.06 -6.13
CA ALA A 253 5.29 -3.00 -7.07
C ALA A 253 5.67 -1.60 -6.56
N GLU A 254 6.01 -0.61 -7.40
CA GLU A 254 6.23 0.75 -6.86
C GLU A 254 4.95 1.31 -6.23
N THR A 255 3.80 1.09 -6.88
CA THR A 255 2.48 1.44 -6.35
C THR A 255 1.53 0.25 -6.41
N ALA A 256 0.81 -0.04 -5.32
CA ALA A 256 -0.20 -1.07 -5.24
C ALA A 256 -1.53 -0.49 -4.73
N LEU A 257 -2.59 -0.60 -5.53
CA LEU A 257 -3.93 -0.10 -5.27
C LEU A 257 -4.90 -1.29 -5.30
N ILE A 258 -5.46 -1.66 -4.15
CA ILE A 258 -6.25 -2.88 -3.99
C ILE A 258 -7.59 -2.52 -3.38
N GLU A 259 -8.68 -2.93 -4.03
CA GLU A 259 -10.03 -2.58 -3.62
C GLU A 259 -10.97 -3.79 -3.71
N SER A 260 -11.74 -4.01 -2.64
CA SER A 260 -12.82 -5.00 -2.60
C SER A 260 -14.00 -4.45 -1.80
N THR A 261 -15.23 -4.50 -2.29
CA THR A 261 -16.39 -4.06 -1.50
C THR A 261 -16.64 -4.95 -0.28
N GLY A 262 -16.57 -6.28 -0.45
CA GLY A 262 -17.01 -7.26 0.54
C GLY A 262 -16.14 -8.50 0.70
N GLY A 263 -15.07 -8.65 -0.10
CA GLY A 263 -14.13 -9.76 0.05
C GLY A 263 -12.89 -9.37 0.85
N ALA A 264 -12.35 -10.31 1.61
CA ALA A 264 -11.18 -10.10 2.44
C ALA A 264 -9.93 -9.86 1.58
N ILE A 265 -9.01 -9.05 2.10
CA ILE A 265 -7.75 -8.77 1.42
C ILE A 265 -6.61 -9.25 2.32
N ARG A 266 -5.87 -10.25 1.83
CA ARG A 266 -4.78 -10.89 2.58
C ARG A 266 -3.51 -10.92 1.76
N GLY A 267 -2.36 -10.66 2.38
CA GLY A 267 -1.10 -10.96 1.71
C GLY A 267 0.15 -10.22 2.15
N LEU A 268 1.22 -10.44 1.38
CA LEU A 268 2.51 -9.78 1.56
C LEU A 268 2.82 -8.82 0.40
N PHE A 269 3.10 -7.57 0.73
CA PHE A 269 3.31 -6.50 -0.24
C PHE A 269 4.67 -5.85 -0.05
N LEU A 270 5.47 -5.76 -1.12
CA LEU A 270 6.65 -4.92 -1.19
C LEU A 270 6.34 -3.73 -2.10
N SER A 271 6.24 -2.52 -1.54
CA SER A 271 5.86 -1.37 -2.35
C SER A 271 6.49 -0.05 -1.95
N GLY A 272 6.41 0.99 -2.77
CA GLY A 272 6.68 2.37 -2.34
C GLY A 272 5.42 3.08 -1.86
N ALA A 273 4.27 2.75 -2.45
CA ALA A 273 2.96 3.25 -2.05
C ALA A 273 1.91 2.14 -2.09
N LEU A 274 1.33 1.81 -0.94
CA LEU A 274 0.30 0.79 -0.77
C LEU A 274 -1.03 1.43 -0.34
N ASP A 275 -2.11 1.17 -1.06
CA ASP A 275 -3.48 1.59 -0.72
C ASP A 275 -4.40 0.36 -0.81
N ILE A 276 -4.86 -0.13 0.35
CA ILE A 276 -5.78 -1.27 0.46
C ILE A 276 -7.10 -0.78 1.02
N ARG A 277 -8.19 -1.05 0.31
CA ARG A 277 -9.53 -0.61 0.69
C ARG A 277 -10.52 -1.74 0.64
N THR A 278 -11.34 -1.84 1.67
CA THR A 278 -12.59 -2.58 1.61
C THR A 278 -13.71 -1.86 2.35
N SER A 279 -14.95 -2.32 2.23
CA SER A 279 -16.06 -1.77 3.02
C SER A 279 -16.38 -2.70 4.19
N ASN A 280 -16.45 -4.01 3.92
CA ASN A 280 -17.07 -4.96 4.85
C ASN A 280 -16.20 -6.18 5.20
N ALA A 281 -14.94 -6.22 4.78
CA ALA A 281 -14.11 -7.40 4.96
C ALA A 281 -12.78 -7.13 5.66
N VAL A 282 -12.18 -8.19 6.18
CA VAL A 282 -10.92 -8.13 6.93
C VAL A 282 -9.77 -7.74 6.00
N ILE A 283 -8.88 -6.90 6.52
CA ILE A 283 -7.56 -6.66 5.94
C ILE A 283 -6.52 -7.35 6.83
N ASP A 284 -5.82 -8.34 6.28
CA ASP A 284 -4.67 -9.01 6.90
C ASP A 284 -3.43 -8.80 6.02
N ALA A 285 -2.68 -7.74 6.30
CA ALA A 285 -1.63 -7.26 5.40
C ALA A 285 -0.25 -7.24 6.09
N GLY A 286 0.69 -7.98 5.52
CA GLY A 286 2.11 -7.75 5.72
C GLY A 286 2.64 -6.82 4.63
N ALA A 287 3.27 -5.71 5.00
CA ALA A 287 3.80 -4.74 4.04
C ALA A 287 5.24 -4.39 4.38
N MET A 288 6.13 -4.45 3.40
CA MET A 288 7.44 -3.79 3.44
C MET A 288 7.37 -2.62 2.48
N VAL A 289 7.32 -1.41 3.02
CA VAL A 289 7.23 -0.20 2.22
C VAL A 289 8.55 0.52 2.21
N VAL A 290 9.08 0.68 1.01
CA VAL A 290 10.45 1.06 0.73
C VAL A 290 10.44 2.40 0.03
N ASP A 291 11.25 3.32 0.53
CA ASP A 291 11.47 4.58 -0.16
C ASP A 291 12.33 4.39 -1.42
N TRP A 292 11.88 5.01 -2.50
CA TRP A 292 12.58 4.98 -3.79
C TRP A 292 13.00 6.40 -4.13
N GLU A 293 14.14 6.57 -4.80
CA GLU A 293 14.76 7.88 -5.05
C GLU A 293 13.79 8.87 -5.72
N TRP A 294 12.91 8.37 -6.59
CA TRP A 294 11.92 9.17 -7.33
C TRP A 294 10.55 9.29 -6.65
N LEU A 295 10.31 8.59 -5.54
CA LEU A 295 9.07 8.70 -4.78
C LEU A 295 9.21 9.80 -3.73
N ASN A 296 8.24 10.70 -3.69
CA ASN A 296 8.24 11.80 -2.72
C ASN A 296 7.76 11.35 -1.32
N GLU A 297 6.97 10.27 -1.26
CA GLU A 297 6.38 9.76 -0.02
C GLU A 297 6.35 8.24 -0.07
N THR A 298 6.76 7.62 1.04
CA THR A 298 6.58 6.19 1.30
C THR A 298 5.33 6.03 2.13
N ARG A 299 4.27 5.43 1.57
CA ARG A 299 2.94 5.45 2.21
C ARG A 299 2.26 4.09 2.24
N VAL A 300 1.60 3.81 3.36
CA VAL A 300 0.60 2.75 3.50
C VAL A 300 -0.72 3.37 3.93
N ASP A 301 -1.78 3.13 3.17
CA ASP A 301 -3.16 3.40 3.57
C ASP A 301 -3.95 2.08 3.63
N LEU A 302 -4.48 1.72 4.79
CA LEU A 302 -5.38 0.58 4.97
C LEU A 302 -6.75 1.09 5.44
N TRP A 303 -7.81 0.75 4.73
CA TRP A 303 -9.13 1.26 5.02
C TRP A 303 -10.20 0.17 4.96
N THR A 304 -11.02 0.09 5.99
CA THR A 304 -12.29 -0.65 5.95
C THR A 304 -13.36 0.12 6.71
N SER A 305 -14.64 -0.22 6.57
CA SER A 305 -15.69 0.41 7.39
C SER A 305 -16.09 -0.50 8.55
N ASN A 306 -16.20 -1.81 8.30
CA ASN A 306 -16.92 -2.72 9.20
C ASN A 306 -16.13 -3.94 9.66
N ALA A 307 -14.85 -4.06 9.31
CA ALA A 307 -14.08 -5.25 9.59
C ALA A 307 -12.68 -4.94 10.14
N ALA A 308 -12.04 -5.99 10.68
CA ALA A 308 -10.78 -5.83 11.38
C ALA A 308 -9.63 -5.49 10.41
N ILE A 309 -8.67 -4.72 10.90
CA ILE A 309 -7.37 -4.54 10.25
C ILE A 309 -6.32 -5.17 11.16
N ASP A 310 -5.63 -6.19 10.68
CA ASP A 310 -4.38 -6.71 11.26
C ASP A 310 -3.24 -6.43 10.27
N ALA A 311 -2.31 -5.56 10.68
CA ALA A 311 -1.28 -5.05 9.79
C ALA A 311 0.12 -5.22 10.41
N GLN A 312 1.03 -5.77 9.62
CA GLN A 312 2.45 -5.89 9.94
C GLN A 312 3.25 -5.08 8.93
N ILE A 313 3.69 -3.87 9.30
CA ILE A 313 4.29 -2.91 8.37
C ILE A 313 5.75 -2.70 8.73
N ALA A 314 6.65 -2.86 7.76
CA ALA A 314 8.04 -2.41 7.84
C ALA A 314 8.21 -1.19 6.92
N LEU A 315 8.53 -0.04 7.49
CA LEU A 315 8.83 1.20 6.76
C LEU A 315 10.34 1.34 6.65
N VAL A 316 10.85 1.42 5.43
CA VAL A 316 12.29 1.37 5.13
C VAL A 316 12.69 2.58 4.30
N SER A 317 13.70 3.33 4.75
CA SER A 317 14.31 4.42 3.98
C SER A 317 15.81 4.50 4.22
N ASP A 318 16.59 4.59 3.14
CA ASP A 318 18.02 4.95 3.16
C ASP A 318 18.25 6.43 2.78
N PHE A 319 17.18 7.19 2.58
CA PHE A 319 17.22 8.59 2.18
C PHE A 319 16.86 9.52 3.36
N PRO A 320 17.64 10.59 3.57
CA PRO A 320 17.31 11.61 4.56
C PRO A 320 16.04 12.37 4.17
N ASP A 321 15.42 13.00 5.16
CA ASP A 321 14.27 13.91 4.98
C ASP A 321 13.05 13.28 4.28
N LYS A 322 12.90 11.96 4.40
CA LYS A 322 11.74 11.23 3.87
C LYS A 322 10.62 11.12 4.89
N HIS A 323 9.39 11.26 4.38
CA HIS A 323 8.18 11.05 5.14
C HIS A 323 7.69 9.62 4.96
N LEU A 324 7.67 8.89 6.07
CA LEU A 324 7.19 7.52 6.15
C LEU A 324 5.81 7.55 6.79
N THR A 325 4.77 7.31 6.01
CA THR A 325 3.38 7.46 6.46
C THR A 325 2.66 6.11 6.50
N ALA A 326 2.02 5.79 7.62
CA ALA A 326 1.07 4.67 7.72
C ALA A 326 -0.27 5.19 8.26
N ARG A 327 -1.35 5.00 7.49
CA ARG A 327 -2.72 5.37 7.86
C ARG A 327 -3.60 4.13 7.86
N LEU A 328 -4.26 3.88 8.97
CA LEU A 328 -5.16 2.74 9.14
C LEU A 328 -6.48 3.25 9.68
N HIS A 329 -7.59 2.85 9.07
CA HIS A 329 -8.91 3.30 9.51
C HIS A 329 -9.97 2.20 9.39
N THR A 330 -10.75 2.02 10.45
CA THR A 330 -11.95 1.16 10.45
C THR A 330 -13.01 1.71 11.39
N SER A 331 -14.28 1.77 11.02
CA SER A 331 -15.27 2.38 11.92
C SER A 331 -15.72 1.44 13.04
N ASN A 332 -15.94 0.15 12.74
CA ASN A 332 -16.70 -0.74 13.63
C ASN A 332 -15.95 -1.98 14.15
N ALA A 333 -14.67 -2.15 13.82
CA ALA A 333 -13.95 -3.38 14.14
C ALA A 333 -12.50 -3.13 14.60
N PRO A 334 -11.85 -4.11 15.26
CA PRO A 334 -10.55 -3.88 15.87
C PRO A 334 -9.47 -3.51 14.86
N LEU A 335 -8.54 -2.65 15.28
CA LEU A 335 -7.37 -2.24 14.51
C LEU A 335 -6.11 -2.65 15.27
N THR A 336 -5.26 -3.43 14.64
CA THR A 336 -3.95 -3.84 15.18
C THR A 336 -2.85 -3.49 14.19
N LEU A 337 -1.89 -2.67 14.62
CA LEU A 337 -0.70 -2.31 13.85
C LEU A 337 0.57 -2.78 14.55
N ARG A 338 1.37 -3.59 13.86
CA ARG A 338 2.74 -3.91 14.27
C ARG A 338 3.69 -3.27 13.28
N ALA A 339 4.24 -2.12 13.63
CA ALA A 339 5.12 -1.37 12.75
C ALA A 339 6.59 -1.56 13.13
N ARG A 340 7.46 -1.63 12.12
CA ARG A 340 8.91 -1.64 12.24
C ARG A 340 9.46 -0.48 11.42
N LEU A 341 10.44 0.22 11.98
CA LEU A 341 11.16 1.28 11.30
C LEU A 341 12.58 0.83 11.01
N MET A 342 13.00 0.94 9.75
CA MET A 342 14.37 0.65 9.31
C MET A 342 14.86 1.88 8.56
N THR A 343 15.47 2.80 9.29
CA THR A 343 16.06 4.01 8.72
C THR A 343 17.50 4.12 9.16
N ASP A 344 18.38 4.36 8.19
CA ASP A 344 19.79 4.69 8.44
C ASP A 344 20.00 6.20 8.53
N SER A 345 18.94 6.99 8.31
CA SER A 345 19.02 8.45 8.27
C SER A 345 18.43 9.06 9.55
N ASN A 346 19.18 9.97 10.17
CA ASN A 346 18.77 10.64 11.40
C ASN A 346 17.59 11.62 11.21
N ASN A 347 17.09 11.81 9.98
CA ASN A 347 16.09 12.83 9.64
C ASN A 347 14.82 12.28 8.99
N SER A 348 14.65 10.97 8.82
CA SER A 348 13.38 10.46 8.32
C SER A 348 12.28 10.67 9.37
N THR A 349 11.13 11.21 8.96
CA THR A 349 10.00 11.41 9.86
C THR A 349 8.98 10.29 9.68
N LEU A 350 8.61 9.64 10.78
CA LEU A 350 7.57 8.63 10.81
C LEU A 350 6.24 9.28 11.20
N ARG A 351 5.17 8.98 10.46
CA ARG A 351 3.79 9.36 10.79
C ARG A 351 2.89 8.14 10.79
N ILE A 352 2.32 7.82 11.94
CA ILE A 352 1.31 6.77 12.09
C ILE A 352 -0.01 7.43 12.48
N ASP A 353 -1.07 7.14 11.75
CA ASP A 353 -2.44 7.56 12.03
C ASP A 353 -3.35 6.32 12.03
N ALA A 354 -3.76 5.86 13.20
CA ALA A 354 -4.58 4.67 13.39
C ALA A 354 -5.90 5.04 14.05
N GLU A 355 -7.00 4.88 13.34
CA GLU A 355 -8.31 5.37 13.78
C GLU A 355 -9.38 4.29 13.72
N THR A 356 -10.20 4.26 14.76
CA THR A 356 -11.48 3.56 14.73
C THR A 356 -12.56 4.32 15.48
N THR A 357 -13.78 3.78 15.61
CA THR A 357 -14.87 4.43 16.34
C THR A 357 -15.40 3.54 17.45
N ASN A 358 -15.79 2.30 17.10
CA ASN A 358 -16.55 1.42 18.00
C ASN A 358 -15.76 0.22 18.53
N ALA A 359 -14.49 0.09 18.16
CA ALA A 359 -13.67 -1.06 18.52
C ALA A 359 -12.28 -0.63 19.03
N PRO A 360 -11.52 -1.54 19.66
CA PRO A 360 -10.19 -1.20 20.16
C PRO A 360 -9.22 -0.89 19.02
N ALA A 361 -8.32 0.07 19.25
CA ALA A 361 -7.18 0.33 18.38
C ALA A 361 -5.87 0.11 19.14
N SER A 362 -4.95 -0.62 18.51
CA SER A 362 -3.62 -0.86 19.08
C SER A 362 -2.53 -0.67 18.03
N ALA A 363 -1.44 -0.03 18.44
CA ALA A 363 -0.21 0.00 17.67
C ALA A 363 0.98 -0.40 18.54
N SER A 364 1.93 -1.11 17.96
CA SER A 364 3.17 -1.50 18.60
C SER A 364 4.36 -1.17 17.72
N LEU A 365 5.35 -0.49 18.28
CA LEU A 365 6.69 -0.34 17.73
C LEU A 365 7.67 -1.16 18.58
N PRO A 366 8.59 -1.94 17.98
CA PRO A 366 9.58 -2.66 18.77
C PRO A 366 10.53 -1.66 19.45
N PRO A 367 11.10 -2.01 20.62
CA PRO A 367 12.06 -1.14 21.32
C PRO A 367 13.24 -0.71 20.43
N THR A 368 13.65 -1.59 19.51
CA THR A 368 14.73 -1.36 18.54
C THR A 368 14.39 -0.34 17.45
N ALA A 369 13.13 0.10 17.30
CA ALA A 369 12.72 1.05 16.27
C ALA A 369 13.31 2.46 16.49
N GLY A 370 13.81 2.77 17.69
CA GLY A 370 14.44 4.05 17.96
C GLY A 370 13.54 5.25 17.80
N PHE A 371 12.24 5.07 17.94
CA PHE A 371 11.28 6.16 17.78
C PHE A 371 11.60 7.34 18.69
N GLU A 372 11.69 8.52 18.07
CA GLU A 372 11.79 9.82 18.71
C GLU A 372 10.68 10.70 18.11
N GLY A 373 9.69 11.06 18.90
CA GLY A 373 8.49 11.66 18.36
C GLY A 373 7.40 11.99 19.36
N ARG A 374 6.36 12.67 18.86
CA ARG A 374 5.12 12.93 19.60
C ARG A 374 4.20 11.72 19.52
N TYR A 375 3.49 11.46 20.61
CA TYR A 375 2.39 10.51 20.60
C TYR A 375 1.09 11.18 21.03
N GLU A 376 -0.02 10.70 20.49
CA GLU A 376 -1.38 11.14 20.82
C GLU A 376 -2.31 9.93 20.84
N LEU A 377 -2.80 9.57 22.02
CA LEU A 377 -3.77 8.49 22.24
C LEU A 377 -5.07 9.12 22.71
N GLN A 378 -6.17 8.83 22.02
CA GLN A 378 -7.45 9.46 22.34
C GLN A 378 -8.61 8.49 22.22
N THR A 379 -9.46 8.47 23.24
CA THR A 379 -10.77 7.81 23.27
C THR A 379 -11.77 8.70 24.01
N SER A 380 -13.07 8.46 23.85
CA SER A 380 -14.11 9.23 24.56
C SER A 380 -14.67 8.47 25.76
N ASN A 381 -14.87 7.15 25.63
CA ASN A 381 -15.62 6.35 26.59
C ASN A 381 -14.82 5.17 27.17
N ALA A 382 -13.50 5.17 27.05
CA ALA A 382 -12.65 4.09 27.54
C ALA A 382 -11.26 4.58 27.99
N GLU A 383 -10.35 3.64 28.27
CA GLU A 383 -8.97 3.93 28.66
C GLU A 383 -8.05 4.07 27.43
N ALA A 384 -7.24 5.12 27.42
CA ALA A 384 -6.05 5.23 26.57
C ALA A 384 -4.83 4.76 27.36
N LYS A 385 -4.06 3.80 26.84
CA LYS A 385 -2.92 3.20 27.54
C LYS A 385 -1.64 3.35 26.73
N LEU A 386 -0.61 3.88 27.39
CA LEU A 386 0.75 3.95 26.86
C LEU A 386 1.64 2.98 27.64
N ASN A 387 2.17 1.97 26.96
CA ASN A 387 3.14 1.02 27.49
C ASN A 387 4.52 1.36 26.92
N VAL A 388 5.40 1.93 27.74
CA VAL A 388 6.78 2.25 27.33
C VAL A 388 7.76 1.34 28.04
N ASP A 389 8.67 0.74 27.27
CA ASP A 389 9.88 0.13 27.79
C ASP A 389 10.96 1.22 27.98
N LEU A 390 11.20 1.59 29.24
CA LEU A 390 12.22 2.58 29.62
C LEU A 390 13.64 2.00 29.61
N ASP A 391 13.77 0.68 29.68
CA ASP A 391 15.04 -0.04 29.67
C ASP A 391 15.44 -0.48 28.24
N ALA A 392 14.72 0.03 27.23
CA ALA A 392 15.02 -0.21 25.83
C ALA A 392 16.48 0.15 25.50
N TYR A 393 17.10 -0.69 24.68
CA TYR A 393 18.45 -0.44 24.17
C TYR A 393 18.48 0.79 23.26
N ASP A 394 19.38 1.75 23.51
CA ASP A 394 19.60 2.90 22.61
C ASP A 394 20.12 2.41 21.25
N PRO A 395 19.33 2.52 20.18
CA PRO A 395 19.70 1.99 18.87
C PRO A 395 20.92 2.68 18.27
N SER A 396 21.26 3.88 18.73
CA SER A 396 22.49 4.57 18.31
C SER A 396 23.76 4.05 19.01
N GLY A 397 23.61 3.21 20.04
CA GLY A 397 24.73 2.67 20.82
C GLY A 397 25.49 3.72 21.64
N ARG A 398 24.93 4.92 21.82
CA ARG A 398 25.59 6.04 22.53
C ARG A 398 25.32 6.05 24.04
N GLY A 399 24.56 5.07 24.53
CA GLY A 399 24.19 5.00 25.95
C GLY A 399 23.22 6.09 26.37
N ARG A 400 22.41 6.61 25.43
CA ARG A 400 21.32 7.54 25.74
C ARG A 400 20.24 6.85 26.56
N VAL A 401 19.54 7.63 27.37
CA VAL A 401 18.40 7.12 28.15
C VAL A 401 17.11 7.56 27.48
N ARG A 402 16.15 6.65 27.35
CA ARG A 402 14.82 6.96 26.81
C ARG A 402 14.04 7.77 27.84
N ILE A 403 13.53 8.92 27.43
CA ILE A 403 12.72 9.83 28.25
C ILE A 403 11.32 9.90 27.65
N VAL A 404 10.33 9.94 28.53
CA VAL A 404 8.92 10.14 28.18
C VAL A 404 8.44 11.39 28.91
N GLU A 405 8.22 12.46 28.15
CA GLU A 405 7.60 13.68 28.65
C GLU A 405 6.10 13.62 28.39
N ARG A 406 5.31 13.68 29.46
CA ARG A 406 3.85 13.63 29.40
C ARG A 406 3.31 15.06 29.45
N GLU A 407 2.58 15.47 28.42
CA GLU A 407 1.92 16.77 28.36
C GLU A 407 0.49 16.68 28.93
N GLU A 408 -0.22 15.61 28.61
CA GLU A 408 -1.57 15.30 29.11
C GLU A 408 -1.66 13.84 29.57
N GLU A 409 -2.24 13.62 30.75
CA GLU A 409 -2.39 12.31 31.36
C GLU A 409 -3.79 12.14 31.97
N GLY A 410 -4.79 12.06 31.10
CA GLY A 410 -6.13 11.61 31.46
C GLY A 410 -6.29 10.09 31.29
N ASP A 411 -7.44 9.58 31.73
CA ASP A 411 -7.84 8.19 31.49
C ASP A 411 -8.16 7.98 30.00
N SER A 412 -8.81 8.96 29.35
CA SER A 412 -9.29 8.86 27.97
C SER A 412 -8.39 9.55 26.94
N ALA A 413 -7.42 10.35 27.38
CA ALA A 413 -6.49 11.05 26.50
C ALA A 413 -5.09 11.07 27.10
N LYS A 414 -4.09 10.70 26.28
CA LYS A 414 -2.67 10.78 26.64
C LYS A 414 -1.89 11.36 25.48
N ASN A 415 -1.13 12.42 25.71
CA ASN A 415 -0.22 12.98 24.71
C ASN A 415 1.11 13.39 25.36
N GLY A 416 2.14 13.50 24.53
CA GLY A 416 3.48 13.80 24.99
C GLY A 416 4.54 13.53 23.93
N VAL A 417 5.79 13.46 24.38
CA VAL A 417 6.97 13.26 23.54
C VAL A 417 7.85 12.15 24.10
N ILE A 418 8.34 11.28 23.22
CA ILE A 418 9.33 10.24 23.53
C ILE A 418 10.60 10.60 22.80
N TYR A 419 11.73 10.63 23.50
CA TYR A 419 13.03 10.91 22.89
C TYR A 419 14.18 10.25 23.66
N TRP A 420 15.36 10.20 23.06
CA TRP A 420 16.57 9.70 23.70
C TRP A 420 17.45 10.87 24.15
N LYS A 421 17.65 11.02 25.46
CA LYS A 421 18.43 12.11 26.04
C LYS A 421 19.91 11.74 26.08
N ASP A 422 20.74 12.55 25.43
CA ASP A 422 22.19 12.54 25.63
C ASP A 422 22.50 13.10 27.02
N ALA A 423 23.46 12.50 27.73
CA ALA A 423 23.84 12.97 29.07
C ALA A 423 24.43 14.39 29.09
N GLN A 424 24.81 14.95 27.92
CA GLN A 424 25.63 16.16 27.83
C GLN A 424 25.11 17.27 26.91
N VAL A 425 23.95 17.11 26.24
CA VAL A 425 23.46 18.11 25.28
C VAL A 425 22.04 18.55 25.65
N GLU A 426 21.90 19.84 26.00
CA GLU A 426 20.61 20.52 26.16
C GLU A 426 20.25 21.27 24.87
N GLY A 427 18.99 21.20 24.43
CA GLY A 427 18.39 22.24 23.60
C GLY A 427 18.16 21.99 22.10
N VAL A 428 18.24 20.75 21.60
CA VAL A 428 17.81 20.45 20.21
C VAL A 428 16.43 19.79 20.25
N GLN A 429 15.43 20.46 19.68
CA GLN A 429 14.12 19.85 19.39
C GLN A 429 14.13 19.35 17.94
N PRO A 430 14.22 18.03 17.69
CA PRO A 430 14.17 17.48 16.34
C PRO A 430 12.78 17.68 15.71
N GLU A 431 12.69 17.67 14.38
CA GLU A 431 11.40 17.49 13.70
C GLU A 431 10.87 16.10 14.08
N LEU A 432 9.79 16.10 14.86
CA LEU A 432 9.37 14.90 15.56
C LEU A 432 8.50 14.01 14.66
N SER A 433 8.85 12.73 14.63
CA SER A 433 7.91 11.69 14.21
C SER A 433 6.61 11.79 15.03
N SER A 434 5.50 11.28 14.52
CA SER A 434 4.20 11.33 15.19
C SER A 434 3.49 9.99 15.14
N VAL A 435 2.94 9.57 16.28
CA VAL A 435 2.04 8.42 16.38
C VAL A 435 0.73 8.89 16.96
N LYS A 436 -0.34 8.69 16.22
CA LYS A 436 -1.68 9.10 16.59
C LYS A 436 -2.61 7.90 16.52
N ILE A 437 -3.26 7.59 17.64
CA ILE A 437 -4.18 6.46 17.75
C ILE A 437 -5.48 6.95 18.37
N ARG A 438 -6.59 6.76 17.67
CA ARG A 438 -7.88 7.28 18.08
C ARG A 438 -8.99 6.22 18.02
N THR A 439 -9.90 6.30 18.97
CA THR A 439 -11.20 5.62 18.95
C THR A 439 -12.24 6.48 19.67
N SER A 440 -13.51 6.07 19.69
CA SER A 440 -14.54 6.76 20.49
C SER A 440 -15.00 5.90 21.67
N ASN A 441 -15.25 4.61 21.44
CA ASN A 441 -16.01 3.78 22.37
C ASN A 441 -15.24 2.58 22.94
N ALA A 442 -13.93 2.50 22.70
CA ALA A 442 -13.13 1.36 23.12
C ALA A 442 -11.71 1.77 23.56
N PRO A 443 -10.92 0.86 24.14
CA PRO A 443 -9.57 1.20 24.56
C PRO A 443 -8.63 1.53 23.39
N VAL A 444 -7.66 2.39 23.66
CA VAL A 444 -6.50 2.63 22.78
C VAL A 444 -5.25 2.13 23.47
N VAL A 445 -4.40 1.39 22.76
CA VAL A 445 -3.12 0.93 23.30
C VAL A 445 -1.97 1.30 22.37
N PHE A 446 -0.96 1.98 22.90
CA PHE A 446 0.32 2.14 22.23
C PHE A 446 1.43 1.47 23.02
N GLN A 447 2.17 0.58 22.37
CA GLN A 447 3.32 -0.12 22.94
C GLN A 447 4.61 0.29 22.21
N ILE A 448 5.64 0.67 22.97
CA ILE A 448 6.90 1.20 22.42
C ILE A 448 8.13 0.92 23.29
#